data_AF-X1B0F7-F1
#
_entry.id   AF-X1B0F7-F1
#
_cell.length_a   1.000
_cell.length_b   1.000
_cell.length_c   1.000
_cell.angle_alpha   90.00
_cell.angle_beta   90.00
_cell.angle_gamma   90.00
#
_symmetry.space_group_name_H-M   'P 1'
#
loop_
_entity.id
_entity.type
_entity.pdbx_description
1 polymer ?
#
loop_
_entity_poly.entity_id
_entity_poly.type
_entity_poly.pdbx_seq_one_letter_code
_entity_poly.pdbx_strand_id
1 'polypeptide(L)'
;MQKGSSRPGELSKRWENIRRNWYKFSRNSLSIIGLVVVCIIVFVAIFAPYISPHPESAGKFINFYEASQCPSLIHLCGTDVFGRDVLTRIFFGYRFSLMMGIVVLSLVVPVGVVLEYHRDFLPPNLLEFCLPHLQNIFALK
;
A
#
# COMPACT_ATOMS: atom_id res chain seq x y z
N MET A 1 34.57 10.75 -4.83
CA MET A 1 33.64 10.74 -3.68
C MET A 1 33.57 12.15 -3.07
N GLN A 2 32.69 13.02 -3.55
CA GLN A 2 32.47 14.33 -2.95
C GLN A 2 31.34 14.22 -1.91
N LYS A 3 31.71 14.20 -0.63
CA LYS A 3 30.77 14.30 0.49
C LYS A 3 30.27 15.74 0.52
N GLY A 4 29.07 15.97 0.01
CA GLY A 4 28.43 17.29 -0.01
C GLY A 4 28.30 17.84 1.40
N SER A 5 29.13 18.83 1.71
CA SER A 5 29.00 19.69 2.89
C SER A 5 27.75 20.55 2.72
N SER A 6 26.60 20.08 3.20
CA SER A 6 25.36 20.86 3.25
C SER A 6 25.62 22.16 4.01
N ARG A 7 25.47 23.30 3.34
CA ARG A 7 25.60 24.62 3.97
C ARG A 7 24.50 24.73 5.05
N PRO A 8 24.76 25.29 6.24
CA PRO A 8 23.79 25.34 7.34
C PRO A 8 22.43 25.96 6.97
N GLY A 9 22.36 26.78 5.90
CA GLY A 9 21.11 27.34 5.36
C GLY A 9 20.31 26.46 4.37
N GLU A 10 20.80 25.31 3.91
CA GLU A 10 20.02 24.41 3.04
C GLU A 10 19.05 23.53 3.82
N LEU A 11 19.46 23.09 5.02
CA LEU A 11 18.59 22.27 5.88
C LEU A 11 17.36 23.08 6.32
N SER A 12 17.52 24.36 6.68
CA SER A 12 16.40 25.23 7.06
C SER A 12 15.40 25.43 5.91
N LYS A 13 15.88 25.64 4.68
CA LYS A 13 15.02 25.76 3.49
C LYS A 13 14.24 24.48 3.20
N ARG A 14 14.84 23.30 3.41
CA ARG A 14 14.14 22.00 3.26
C ARG A 14 13.00 21.86 4.27
N TRP A 15 13.25 22.19 5.54
CA TRP A 15 12.22 22.15 6.59
C TRP A 15 11.07 23.14 6.33
N GLU A 16 11.38 24.35 5.85
CA GLU A 16 10.36 25.33 5.47
C GLU A 16 9.49 24.86 4.31
N ASN A 17 10.09 24.22 3.30
CA ASN A 17 9.34 23.68 2.17
C ASN A 17 8.43 22.52 2.59
N ILE A 18 8.90 21.62 3.45
CA ILE A 18 8.08 20.54 4.03
C ILE A 18 6.92 21.14 4.83
N ARG A 19 7.18 22.15 5.67
CA ARG A 19 6.15 22.82 6.47
C ARG A 19 5.11 23.51 5.60
N ARG A 20 5.52 24.19 4.53
CA ARG A 20 4.60 24.84 3.57
C ARG A 20 3.76 23.83 2.80
N ASN A 21 4.36 22.73 2.34
CA ASN A 21 3.62 21.66 1.66
C ASN A 21 2.64 20.95 2.61
N TRP A 22 3.05 20.67 3.85
CA TRP A 22 2.18 20.09 4.87
C TRP A 22 0.99 21.00 5.19
N TYR A 23 1.22 22.32 5.27
CA TYR A 23 0.15 23.29 5.49
C TYR A 23 -0.86 23.33 4.33
N LYS A 24 -0.39 23.22 3.08
CA LYS A 24 -1.27 23.13 1.90
C LYS A 24 -2.03 21.81 1.86
N PHE A 25 -1.38 20.71 2.19
CA PHE A 25 -1.98 19.38 2.23
C PHE A 25 -3.05 19.25 3.32
N SER A 26 -2.78 19.79 4.51
CA SER A 26 -3.72 19.84 5.63
C SER A 26 -4.86 20.84 5.45
N ARG A 27 -4.86 21.66 4.39
CA ARG A 27 -5.98 22.58 4.09
C ARG A 27 -7.00 21.98 3.13
N ASN A 28 -6.67 20.85 2.50
CA ASN A 28 -7.57 20.14 1.61
C ASN A 28 -8.28 19.01 2.37
N SER A 29 -9.59 19.15 2.56
CA SER A 29 -10.41 18.13 3.24
C SER A 29 -10.33 16.77 2.56
N LEU A 30 -10.25 16.71 1.22
CA LEU A 30 -10.06 15.45 0.48
C LEU A 30 -8.74 14.75 0.83
N SER A 31 -7.64 15.50 0.92
CA SER A 31 -6.32 14.95 1.26
C SER A 31 -6.26 14.44 2.69
N ILE A 32 -6.91 15.15 3.63
CA ILE A 32 -7.02 14.71 5.03
C ILE A 32 -7.88 13.46 5.15
N ILE A 33 -9.03 13.40 4.48
CA ILE A 33 -9.90 12.21 4.51
C ILE A 33 -9.13 10.99 3.99
N GLY A 34 -8.42 11.11 2.87
CA GLY A 34 -7.58 10.04 2.35
C GLY A 34 -6.49 9.60 3.33
N LEU A 35 -5.80 10.56 3.96
CA LEU A 35 -4.79 10.27 4.98
C LEU A 35 -5.39 9.55 6.19
N VAL A 36 -6.54 9.99 6.68
CA VAL A 36 -7.24 9.37 7.83
C VAL A 36 -7.64 7.94 7.51
N VAL A 37 -8.23 7.69 6.32
CA VAL A 37 -8.62 6.34 5.90
C VAL A 37 -7.40 5.41 5.82
N VAL A 38 -6.31 5.86 5.20
CA VAL A 38 -5.07 5.06 5.13
C VAL A 38 -4.51 4.78 6.52
N CYS A 39 -4.46 5.79 7.40
CA CYS A 39 -4.02 5.62 8.78
C CYS A 39 -4.88 4.60 9.52
N ILE A 40 -6.22 4.64 9.38
CA ILE A 40 -7.13 3.68 10.00
C ILE A 40 -6.85 2.27 9.48
N ILE A 41 -6.72 2.08 8.17
CA ILE A 41 -6.44 0.76 7.58
C ILE A 41 -5.11 0.19 8.10
N VAL A 42 -4.05 1.01 8.14
CA VAL A 42 -2.74 0.60 8.66
C VAL A 42 -2.84 0.26 10.15
N PHE A 43 -3.54 1.08 10.92
CA PHE A 43 -3.74 0.83 12.35
C PHE A 43 -4.48 -0.50 12.58
N VAL A 44 -5.60 -0.71 11.88
CA VAL A 44 -6.36 -1.96 11.92
C VAL A 44 -5.51 -3.16 11.48
N ALA A 45 -4.67 -3.03 10.45
CA ALA A 45 -3.80 -4.11 9.98
C ALA A 45 -2.69 -4.48 10.98
N ILE A 46 -2.15 -3.50 11.71
CA ILE A 46 -1.13 -3.71 12.77
C ILE A 46 -1.77 -4.34 14.01
N PHE A 47 -2.94 -3.83 14.41
CA PHE A 47 -3.67 -4.31 15.59
C PHE A 47 -4.61 -5.49 15.28
N ALA A 48 -4.69 -5.96 14.04
CA ALA A 48 -5.47 -7.11 13.60
C ALA A 48 -5.32 -8.36 14.49
N PRO A 49 -4.09 -8.80 14.89
CA PRO A 49 -3.95 -9.98 15.75
C PRO A 49 -4.41 -9.75 17.19
N TYR A 50 -4.56 -8.50 17.64
CA TYR A 50 -5.00 -8.15 18.99
C TYR A 50 -6.50 -7.81 19.06
N ILE A 51 -7.08 -7.37 17.94
CA ILE A 51 -8.51 -7.01 17.80
C ILE A 51 -9.36 -8.21 17.36
N SER A 52 -8.77 -9.21 16.69
CA SER A 52 -9.50 -10.40 16.26
C SER A 52 -10.04 -11.17 17.49
N PRO A 53 -11.37 -11.40 17.58
CA PRO A 53 -11.96 -12.20 18.65
C PRO A 53 -11.49 -13.66 18.64
N HIS A 54 -11.10 -14.17 17.47
CA HIS A 54 -10.75 -15.58 17.24
C HIS A 54 -9.49 -15.70 16.35
N PRO A 55 -8.28 -15.57 16.92
CA PRO A 55 -7.03 -15.68 16.15
C PRO A 55 -6.84 -17.06 15.48
N GLU A 56 -7.51 -18.10 15.96
CA GLU A 56 -7.48 -19.45 15.36
C GLU A 56 -8.24 -19.54 14.03
N SER A 57 -9.26 -18.70 13.79
CA SER A 57 -10.01 -18.67 12.53
C SER A 57 -9.22 -18.08 11.36
N ALA A 58 -8.07 -17.44 11.62
CA ALA A 58 -7.14 -16.99 10.58
C ALA A 58 -6.35 -18.13 9.92
N GLY A 59 -6.31 -19.32 10.57
CA GLY A 59 -5.55 -20.48 10.13
C GLY A 59 -6.35 -21.55 9.37
N LYS A 60 -5.84 -22.77 9.41
CA LYS A 60 -6.44 -23.99 8.81
C LYS A 60 -7.51 -24.65 9.68
N PHE A 61 -8.07 -23.94 10.67
CA PHE A 61 -9.13 -24.49 11.49
C PHE A 61 -10.42 -24.54 10.68
N ILE A 62 -11.03 -25.73 10.59
CA ILE A 62 -12.22 -25.99 9.78
C ILE A 62 -13.25 -26.59 10.72
N ASN A 63 -14.30 -25.84 11.03
CA ASN A 63 -15.39 -26.30 11.88
C ASN A 63 -16.68 -26.27 11.06
N PHE A 64 -16.96 -27.38 10.37
CA PHE A 64 -18.16 -27.49 9.53
C PHE A 64 -19.46 -27.39 10.33
N TYR A 65 -19.42 -27.63 11.64
CA TYR A 65 -20.58 -27.53 12.52
C TYR A 65 -21.10 -26.08 12.67
N GLU A 66 -20.21 -25.10 12.55
CA GLU A 66 -20.52 -23.67 12.66
C GLU A 66 -20.47 -22.96 11.30
N ALA A 67 -20.55 -23.69 10.18
CA ALA A 67 -20.54 -23.11 8.85
C ALA A 67 -21.84 -22.31 8.57
N SER A 68 -21.70 -21.15 7.92
CA SER A 68 -22.82 -20.29 7.50
C SER A 68 -23.77 -19.84 8.62
N GLN A 69 -23.24 -19.62 9.83
CA GLN A 69 -24.00 -19.00 10.92
C GLN A 69 -24.29 -17.51 10.61
N CYS A 70 -25.51 -17.09 10.95
CA CYS A 70 -25.94 -15.69 10.87
C CYS A 70 -25.13 -14.79 11.83
N PRO A 71 -25.03 -13.48 11.55
CA PRO A 71 -24.30 -12.54 12.40
C PRO A 71 -24.87 -12.54 13.83
N SER A 72 -23.99 -12.77 14.81
CA SER A 72 -24.31 -12.83 16.23
C SER A 72 -23.27 -12.04 17.04
N LEU A 73 -23.52 -11.82 18.34
CA LEU A 73 -22.55 -11.18 19.24
C LEU A 73 -21.22 -11.96 19.34
N ILE A 74 -21.23 -13.24 18.98
CA ILE A 74 -20.07 -14.13 18.94
C ILE A 74 -19.38 -14.02 17.58
N HIS A 75 -20.15 -13.96 16.48
CA HIS A 75 -19.66 -13.74 15.12
C HIS A 75 -20.23 -12.46 14.52
N LEU A 76 -19.57 -11.32 14.75
CA LEU A 76 -20.04 -9.99 14.34
C LEU A 76 -20.41 -9.88 12.85
N CYS A 77 -19.67 -10.56 11.97
CA CYS A 77 -19.96 -10.65 10.53
C CYS A 77 -20.44 -12.04 10.08
N GLY A 78 -20.75 -12.94 11.01
CA GLY A 78 -21.03 -14.34 10.73
C GLY A 78 -19.78 -15.15 10.35
N THR A 79 -20.01 -16.38 9.95
CA THR A 79 -18.96 -17.36 9.61
C THR A 79 -18.96 -17.70 8.12
N ASP A 80 -17.78 -17.91 7.55
CA ASP A 80 -17.56 -18.39 6.19
C ASP A 80 -18.06 -19.84 5.99
N VAL A 81 -18.06 -20.34 4.76
CA VAL A 81 -18.47 -21.72 4.38
C VAL A 81 -17.67 -22.83 5.07
N PHE A 82 -16.59 -22.45 5.75
CA PHE A 82 -15.71 -23.32 6.52
C PHE A 82 -15.86 -23.16 8.05
N GLY A 83 -16.85 -22.38 8.51
CA GLY A 83 -17.08 -22.07 9.93
C GLY A 83 -16.04 -21.13 10.55
N ARG A 84 -15.45 -20.24 9.73
CA ARG A 84 -14.42 -19.29 10.17
C ARG A 84 -14.99 -17.89 10.24
N ASP A 85 -14.61 -17.13 11.26
CA ASP A 85 -15.06 -15.74 11.42
C ASP A 85 -14.61 -14.85 10.24
N VAL A 86 -15.59 -14.22 9.55
CA VAL A 86 -15.35 -13.39 8.36
C VAL A 86 -14.65 -12.07 8.71
N LEU A 87 -14.96 -11.48 9.87
CA LEU A 87 -14.37 -10.22 10.31
C LEU A 87 -12.88 -10.38 10.60
N THR A 88 -12.51 -11.51 11.22
CA THR A 88 -11.09 -11.87 11.40
C THR A 88 -10.36 -12.01 10.06
N ARG A 89 -10.99 -12.63 9.05
CA ARG A 89 -10.40 -12.77 7.71
C ARG A 89 -10.20 -11.43 7.01
N ILE A 90 -11.11 -10.47 7.17
CA ILE A 90 -10.98 -9.13 6.60
C ILE A 90 -9.77 -8.42 7.21
N PHE A 91 -9.62 -8.46 8.54
CA PHE A 91 -8.48 -7.82 9.21
C PHE A 91 -7.13 -8.43 8.83
N PHE A 92 -7.04 -9.76 8.76
CA PHE A 92 -5.85 -10.43 8.25
C PHE A 92 -5.62 -10.13 6.75
N GLY A 93 -6.69 -10.01 5.97
CA GLY A 93 -6.65 -9.62 4.56
C GLY A 93 -5.98 -8.25 4.36
N TYR A 94 -6.33 -7.24 5.17
CA TYR A 94 -5.67 -5.93 5.11
C TYR A 94 -4.17 -6.02 5.36
N ARG A 95 -3.74 -6.83 6.33
CA ARG A 95 -2.31 -7.07 6.59
C ARG A 95 -1.62 -7.73 5.40
N PHE A 96 -2.23 -8.76 4.80
CA PHE A 96 -1.68 -9.42 3.62
C PHE A 96 -1.57 -8.47 2.42
N SER A 97 -2.59 -7.64 2.16
CA SER A 97 -2.56 -6.65 1.07
C SER A 97 -1.44 -5.62 1.23
N LEU A 98 -1.24 -5.09 2.45
CA LEU A 98 -0.16 -4.15 2.73
C LEU A 98 1.21 -4.81 2.57
N MET A 99 1.38 -6.03 3.09
CA MET A 99 2.63 -6.76 3.01
C MET A 99 3.00 -7.11 1.56
N MET A 100 2.04 -7.59 0.76
CA MET A 100 2.22 -7.83 -0.67
C MET A 100 2.58 -6.55 -1.42
N GLY A 101 1.93 -5.42 -1.12
CA GLY A 101 2.26 -4.13 -1.71
C GLY A 101 3.73 -3.76 -1.47
N ILE A 102 4.22 -3.89 -0.24
CA ILE A 102 5.62 -3.61 0.09
C ILE A 102 6.57 -4.55 -0.63
N VAL A 103 6.27 -5.85 -0.65
CA VAL A 103 7.11 -6.87 -1.32
C VAL A 103 7.19 -6.59 -2.83
N VAL A 104 6.05 -6.36 -3.48
CA VAL A 104 5.99 -6.06 -4.91
C VAL A 104 6.73 -4.77 -5.23
N LEU A 105 6.51 -3.69 -4.47
CA LEU A 105 7.23 -2.43 -4.66
C LEU A 105 8.74 -2.60 -4.47
N SER A 106 9.15 -3.36 -3.47
CA SER A 106 10.57 -3.63 -3.21
C SER A 106 11.24 -4.42 -4.33
N LEU A 107 10.50 -5.21 -5.11
CA LEU A 107 11.04 -5.96 -6.24
C LEU A 107 10.97 -5.15 -7.54
N VAL A 108 9.87 -4.45 -7.78
CA VAL A 108 9.63 -3.70 -9.03
C VAL A 108 10.46 -2.42 -9.10
N VAL A 109 10.57 -1.66 -7.99
CA VAL A 109 11.25 -0.36 -8.00
C VAL A 109 12.74 -0.48 -8.35
N PRO A 110 13.54 -1.39 -7.76
CA PRO A 110 14.95 -1.53 -8.14
C PRO A 110 15.13 -1.94 -9.60
N VAL A 111 14.29 -2.85 -10.10
CA VAL A 111 14.33 -3.29 -11.50
C VAL A 111 14.00 -2.12 -12.44
N GLY A 112 12.97 -1.35 -12.11
CA GLY A 112 12.60 -0.13 -12.85
C GLY A 112 13.74 0.87 -12.89
N VAL A 113 14.35 1.18 -11.73
CA VAL A 113 15.47 2.12 -11.64
C VAL A 113 16.69 1.64 -12.43
N VAL A 114 17.00 0.34 -12.42
CA VAL A 114 18.10 -0.23 -13.20
C VAL A 114 17.82 -0.09 -14.70
N LEU A 115 16.61 -0.39 -15.16
CA LEU A 115 16.23 -0.22 -16.56
C LEU A 115 16.25 1.24 -17.01
N GLU A 116 15.73 2.15 -16.18
CA GLU A 116 15.76 3.60 -16.43
C GLU A 116 17.19 4.14 -16.51
N TYR A 117 18.07 3.72 -15.60
CA TYR A 117 19.48 4.07 -15.62
C TYR A 117 20.18 3.61 -16.90
N HIS A 118 19.92 2.38 -17.35
CA HIS A 118 20.47 1.87 -18.60
C HIS A 118 19.92 2.58 -19.83
N ARG A 119 18.67 3.06 -19.78
CA ARG A 119 18.03 3.83 -20.85
C ARG A 119 18.67 5.20 -21.05
N ASP A 120 19.21 5.80 -19.99
CA ASP A 120 19.91 7.10 -20.01
C ASP A 120 21.23 7.06 -20.80
N PHE A 121 21.74 5.85 -21.09
CA PHE A 121 22.93 5.64 -21.93
C PHE A 121 22.60 5.45 -23.43
N LEU A 122 21.32 5.40 -23.80
CA LEU A 122 20.88 5.18 -25.18
C LEU A 122 20.63 6.52 -25.90
N PRO A 123 21.09 6.72 -27.15
CA PRO A 123 20.85 7.96 -27.87
C PRO A 123 19.34 8.27 -28.00
N PRO A 124 18.94 9.55 -27.87
CA PRO A 124 17.53 9.99 -27.82
C PRO A 124 16.70 9.58 -29.04
N ASN A 125 17.36 9.19 -30.13
CA ASN A 125 16.76 8.80 -31.40
C ASN A 125 15.88 7.54 -31.31
N LEU A 126 16.15 6.62 -30.37
CA LEU A 126 15.34 5.39 -30.21
C LEU A 126 14.13 5.60 -29.29
N LEU A 127 14.22 6.57 -28.37
CA LEU A 127 13.18 6.92 -27.40
C LEU A 127 11.99 7.59 -28.07
N GLU A 128 12.26 8.55 -28.95
CA GLU A 128 11.24 9.22 -29.76
C GLU A 128 10.57 8.26 -30.75
N PHE A 129 11.26 7.20 -31.20
CA PHE A 129 10.70 6.20 -32.11
C PHE A 129 9.77 5.19 -31.41
N CYS A 130 10.11 4.80 -30.18
CA CYS A 130 9.43 3.70 -29.48
C CYS A 130 8.21 4.16 -28.65
N LEU A 131 8.24 5.38 -28.10
CA LEU A 131 7.12 5.97 -27.34
C LEU A 131 5.77 5.96 -28.08
N PRO A 132 5.66 6.42 -29.33
CA PRO A 132 4.37 6.42 -30.05
C PRO A 132 3.87 5.01 -30.39
N HIS A 133 4.77 4.04 -30.61
CA HIS A 133 4.41 2.66 -30.91
C HIS A 133 3.89 1.90 -29.68
N LEU A 134 4.48 2.17 -28.50
CA LEU A 134 3.99 1.61 -27.24
C LEU A 134 2.64 2.20 -26.83
N GLN A 135 2.41 3.49 -27.08
CA GLN A 135 1.10 4.11 -26.83
C GLN A 135 0.00 3.53 -27.73
N ASN A 136 0.29 3.25 -29.01
CA ASN A 136 -0.67 2.59 -29.91
C ASN A 136 -1.05 1.16 -29.49
N ILE A 137 -0.15 0.42 -28.84
CA ILE A 137 -0.43 -0.95 -28.36
C ILE A 137 -1.38 -0.94 -27.15
N PHE A 138 -1.29 0.06 -26.28
CA PHE A 138 -2.17 0.18 -25.10
C PHE A 138 -3.49 0.93 -25.38
N ALA A 139 -3.56 1.76 -26.42
CA ALA A 139 -4.76 2.49 -26.80
C ALA A 139 -5.77 1.69 -27.66
N LEU A 140 -5.43 0.46 -28.07
CA LEU A 140 -6.26 -0.42 -28.88
C LEU A 140 -7.04 -1.48 -28.09
N LYS A 141 -7.24 -1.28 -26.79
CA LYS A 141 -8.14 -2.10 -25.97
C LYS A 141 -9.05 -1.24 -25.12
#